data_AF-A0A7X7P7R2-F1
#
_entry.id   AF-A0A7X7P7R2-F1
#
_cell.length_a   1.000
_cell.length_b   1.000
_cell.length_c   1.000
_cell.angle_alpha   90.00
_cell.angle_beta   90.00
_cell.angle_gamma   90.00
#
_symmetry.space_group_name_H-M   'P 1'
#
loop_
_entity.id
_entity.type
_entity.pdbx_description
1 polymer ?
#
loop_
_entity_poly.entity_id
_entity_poly.type
_entity_poly.pdbx_seq_one_letter_code
_entity_poly.pdbx_strand_id
1 'polypeptide(L)' 'MSNNEYAKINYARALIRAGVRKELILKITSISTYQYSLIERELQVA' A
#
# COMPACT_ATOMS: atom_id res chain seq x y z
N MET A 1 12.61 -5.67 8.00
CA MET A 1 12.15 -5.17 6.68
C MET A 1 13.33 -4.50 6.00
N SER A 2 13.54 -4.75 4.71
CA SER A 2 14.57 -4.03 3.95
C SER A 2 14.13 -2.59 3.67
N ASN A 3 15.06 -1.66 3.43
CA ASN A 3 14.73 -0.27 3.07
C ASN A 3 13.79 -0.19 1.85
N ASN A 4 13.93 -1.11 0.90
CA ASN A 4 13.07 -1.19 -0.28
C ASN A 4 11.63 -1.53 0.07
N GLU A 5 11.43 -2.41 1.06
CA GLU A 5 10.10 -2.81 1.49
C GLU A 5 9.37 -1.69 2.23
N TYR A 6 10.08 -0.92 3.06
CA TYR A 6 9.51 0.27 3.70
C TYR A 6 9.09 1.33 2.67
N ALA A 7 9.90 1.55 1.64
CA ALA A 7 9.58 2.46 0.54
C ALA A 7 8.31 2.03 -0.22
N LYS A 8 8.16 0.74 -0.53
CA LYS A 8 6.96 0.19 -1.19
C LYS A 8 5.69 0.42 -0.37
N ILE A 9 5.75 0.19 0.95
CA ILE A 9 4.60 0.37 1.85
C ILE A 9 4.20 1.85 1.93
N ASN A 10 5.18 2.76 2.05
CA ASN A 10 4.87 4.20 2.06
C ASN A 10 4.32 4.69 0.72
N TYR A 11 4.83 4.16 -0.40
CA TYR A 11 4.29 4.49 -1.71
C TYR A 11 2.86 3.97 -1.87
N ALA A 12 2.58 2.74 -1.44
CA ALA A 12 1.23 2.20 -1.42
C ALA A 12 0.27 3.04 -0.56
N ARG A 13 0.71 3.49 0.63
CA ARG A 13 -0.08 4.42 1.47
C ARG A 13 -0.47 5.70 0.73
N ALA A 14 0.47 6.31 0.01
CA ALA A 14 0.20 7.52 -0.77
C ALA A 14 -0.82 7.26 -1.87
N LEU A 15 -0.70 6.14 -2.59
CA LEU A 15 -1.64 5.77 -3.65
C LEU A 15 -3.04 5.46 -3.13
N ILE A 16 -3.15 4.79 -1.98
CA ILE A 16 -4.45 4.51 -1.33
C ILE A 16 -5.13 5.83 -0.94
N ARG A 17 -4.40 6.76 -0.31
CA ARG A 17 -4.91 8.09 0.05
C ARG A 17 -5.33 8.92 -1.17
N ALA A 18 -4.68 8.72 -2.31
CA ALA A 18 -5.03 9.35 -3.58
C ALA A 18 -6.23 8.69 -4.29
N GLY A 19 -6.85 7.65 -3.72
CA GLY A 19 -8.01 6.98 -4.31
C GLY A 19 -7.68 6.10 -5.51
N VAL A 20 -6.41 5.69 -5.67
CA VAL A 20 -6.00 4.81 -6.77
C VAL A 20 -6.62 3.42 -6.58
N ARG A 21 -7.07 2.79 -7.66
CA ARG A 21 -7.68 1.47 -7.63
C ARG A 21 -6.69 0.40 -7.11
N LYS A 22 -7.15 -0.46 -6.19
CA LYS A 22 -6.39 -1.57 -5.59
C LYS A 22 -5.57 -2.38 -6.60
N GLU A 23 -6.17 -2.81 -7.70
CA GLU A 23 -5.50 -3.61 -8.73
C GLU A 23 -4.26 -2.92 -9.31
N LEU A 24 -4.33 -1.60 -9.49
CA LEU A 24 -3.22 -0.80 -10.00
C LEU A 24 -2.13 -0.63 -8.94
N ILE A 25 -2.53 -0.44 -7.67
CA ILE A 25 -1.59 -0.35 -6.54
C ILE A 25 -0.78 -1.64 -6.41
N LEU A 26 -1.44 -2.80 -6.44
CA LEU A 26 -0.78 -4.10 -6.38
C LEU A 26 0.21 -4.29 -7.54
N LYS A 27 -0.15 -3.88 -8.76
CA LYS A 27 0.75 -3.94 -9.92
C LYS A 27 1.96 -3.01 -9.78
N ILE A 28 1.75 -1.75 -9.40
CA ILE A 28 2.81 -0.73 -9.31
C ILE A 28 3.79 -1.01 -8.16
N THR A 29 3.26 -1.37 -6.99
CA THR A 29 4.06 -1.49 -5.78
C THR A 29 4.59 -2.92 -5.55
N SER A 30 4.00 -3.90 -6.24
CA SER A 30 4.28 -5.33 -6.06
C SER A 30 4.16 -5.79 -4.60
N ILE A 31 3.32 -5.12 -3.79
CA ILE A 31 2.97 -5.60 -2.46
C ILE A 31 1.94 -6.73 -2.58
N SER A 32 1.89 -7.60 -1.57
CA SER A 32 0.86 -8.63 -1.52
C SER A 32 -0.52 -8.02 -1.22
N THR A 33 -1.57 -8.75 -1.60
CA THR A 33 -2.95 -8.40 -1.23
C THR A 33 -3.15 -8.29 0.28
N TYR A 34 -2.43 -9.11 1.06
CA TYR A 34 -2.42 -9.05 2.52
C TYR A 34 -1.84 -7.74 3.05
N GLN A 35 -0.68 -7.33 2.52
CA GLN A 35 -0.05 -6.04 2.87
C GLN A 35 -0.97 -4.86 2.52
N TYR A 36 -1.62 -4.90 1.35
CA TYR A 36 -2.61 -3.87 0.98
C TYR A 36 -3.73 -3.77 2.02
N SER A 37 -4.36 -4.90 2.40
CA SER A 37 -5.47 -4.89 3.35
C SER A 37 -5.06 -4.40 4.74
N LEU A 38 -3.82 -4.70 5.19
CA LEU A 38 -3.28 -4.15 6.42
C LEU A 38 -3.17 -2.62 6.36
N ILE A 39 -2.58 -2.10 5.29
CA ILE A 39 -2.42 -0.64 5.10
C ILE A 39 -3.78 0.06 5.04
N GLU A 40 -4.72 -0.49 4.28
CA GLU A 40 -6.07 0.06 4.15
C GLU A 40 -6.77 0.14 5.50
N ARG A 41 -6.65 -0.92 6.33
CA ARG A 41 -7.18 -0.94 7.70
C ARG A 41 -6.49 0.10 8.60
N GLU A 42 -5.17 0.21 8.53
CA GLU A 42 -4.41 1.23 9.29
C GLU A 42 -4.88 2.65 8.94
N LEU A 43 -5.15 2.91 7.66
CA LEU A 43 -5.58 4.21 7.17
C LEU A 43 -7.03 4.57 7.50
N GLN A 44 -7.89 3.59 7.79
CA GLN A 44 -9.28 3.83 8.21
C GLN A 44 -9.41 4.16 9.71
N VAL A 45 -8.42 3.79 10.51
CA VAL A 45 -8.40 4.02 11.97
C VAL A 45 -7.73 5.35 12.33
N ALA A 46 -6.94 5.91 11.41
CA ALA A 46 -6.18 7.16 11.58
C ALA A 46 -6.92 8.38 11.02
#